data_AF-A0A368T6A9-F1
#
_entry.id   AF-A0A368T6A9-F1
#
_cell.length_a   1.000
_cell.length_b   1.000
_cell.length_c   1.000
_cell.angle_alpha   90.00
_cell.angle_beta   90.00
_cell.angle_gamma   90.00
#
_symmetry.space_group_name_H-M   'P 1'
#
loop_
_entity.id
_entity.type
_entity.pdbx_description
1 polymer ?
#
loop_
_entity_poly.entity_id
_entity_poly.type
_entity_poly.pdbx_seq_one_letter_code
_entity_poly.pdbx_strand_id
1 'polypeptide(L)'
;MSNPHDRVFRFQRVGLHRDVPDLPFPMCLASTVEDHILAHIRPYLVETAPLIFDAHPDVREGRAYIHKGGEELVLAEFTVHLPDEDESEGNR
;
A
#
# COMPACT_ATOMS: atom_id res chain seq x y z
N MET A 1 -12.77 -16.86 -4.56
CA MET A 1 -13.47 -16.51 -3.32
C MET A 1 -12.48 -15.71 -2.49
N SER A 2 -12.56 -14.38 -2.56
CA SER A 2 -11.75 -13.51 -1.69
C SER A 2 -12.34 -13.57 -0.30
N ASN A 3 -11.51 -13.67 0.74
CA ASN A 3 -12.05 -13.67 2.10
C ASN A 3 -12.62 -12.27 2.40
N PRO A 4 -13.77 -12.17 3.08
CA PRO A 4 -14.41 -10.89 3.42
C PRO A 4 -13.59 -10.04 4.41
N HIS A 5 -12.40 -10.47 4.80
CA HIS A 5 -11.50 -9.78 5.72
C HIS A 5 -10.16 -9.41 5.10
N ASP A 6 -10.03 -9.54 3.77
CA ASP A 6 -8.81 -9.17 3.05
C ASP A 6 -8.82 -7.66 2.80
N ARG A 7 -7.85 -6.92 3.34
CA ARG A 7 -7.67 -5.50 3.02
C ARG A 7 -7.08 -5.37 1.62
N VAL A 8 -7.47 -4.36 0.86
CA VAL A 8 -6.91 -4.10 -0.47
C VAL A 8 -6.08 -2.82 -0.42
N PHE A 9 -4.79 -2.94 -0.71
CA PHE A 9 -3.90 -1.81 -0.89
C PHE A 9 -3.95 -1.35 -2.35
N ARG A 10 -4.54 -0.18 -2.60
CA ARG A 10 -4.59 0.45 -3.92
C ARG A 10 -3.47 1.48 -4.05
N PHE A 11 -2.58 1.28 -5.00
CA PHE A 11 -1.42 2.14 -5.21
C PHE A 11 -1.77 3.29 -6.15
N GLN A 12 -1.66 4.52 -5.65
CA GLN A 12 -1.87 5.73 -6.45
C GLN A 12 -0.63 6.07 -7.28
N ARG A 13 0.55 5.81 -6.70
CA ARG A 13 1.84 6.04 -7.34
C ARG A 13 2.90 5.12 -6.75
N VAL A 14 3.78 4.58 -7.60
CA VAL A 14 5.02 3.90 -7.19
C VAL A 14 6.14 4.33 -8.13
N GLY A 15 7.10 5.10 -7.62
CA GLY A 15 8.14 5.74 -8.41
C GLY A 15 7.54 6.60 -9.52
N LEU A 16 7.83 6.23 -10.77
CA LEU A 16 7.25 6.86 -11.96
C LEU A 16 5.98 6.15 -12.47
N HIS A 17 5.61 5.01 -11.89
CA HIS A 17 4.47 4.20 -12.29
C HIS A 17 3.19 4.67 -11.60
N ARG A 18 2.10 4.76 -12.37
CA ARG A 18 0.74 5.09 -11.87
C ARG A 18 -0.23 3.92 -12.00
N ASP A 19 0.09 2.94 -12.84
CA ASP A 19 -0.75 1.76 -13.10
C ASP A 19 -0.22 0.53 -12.36
N VAL A 20 -0.04 0.66 -11.04
CA VAL A 20 0.45 -0.44 -10.20
C VAL A 20 -0.75 -1.28 -9.75
N PRO A 21 -0.73 -2.62 -9.93
CA PRO A 21 -1.85 -3.47 -9.53
C PRO A 21 -2.15 -3.38 -8.04
N ASP A 22 -3.42 -3.53 -7.69
CA ASP A 22 -3.85 -3.62 -6.29
C ASP A 22 -3.23 -4.84 -5.60
N LEU A 23 -2.89 -4.68 -4.31
CA LEU A 23 -2.37 -5.75 -3.47
C LEU A 23 -3.42 -6.18 -2.44
N PRO A 24 -4.04 -7.37 -2.61
CA PRO A 24 -4.88 -7.95 -1.57
C PRO A 24 -4.00 -8.46 -0.43
N PHE A 25 -4.38 -8.16 0.81
CA PHE A 25 -3.66 -8.53 2.01
C PHE A 25 -4.60 -9.16 3.04
N PRO A 26 -4.41 -10.46 3.36
CA PRO A 26 -5.23 -11.11 4.36
C PRO A 26 -4.87 -10.62 5.76
N MET A 27 -5.86 -10.17 6.54
CA MET A 27 -5.64 -9.67 7.91
C MET A 27 -4.98 -10.68 8.87
N CYS A 28 -4.96 -11.97 8.55
CA CYS A 28 -4.34 -13.01 9.38
C CYS A 28 -2.80 -13.02 9.35
N LEU A 29 -2.14 -12.23 8.49
CA LEU A 29 -0.68 -12.14 8.44
C LEU A 29 -0.18 -11.01 9.34
N ALA A 30 -0.03 -11.30 10.64
CA ALA A 30 0.41 -10.35 11.66
C ALA A 30 1.88 -9.88 11.53
N SER A 31 2.65 -10.38 10.55
CA SER A 31 4.11 -10.35 10.66
C SER A 31 4.87 -9.38 9.78
N THR A 32 4.24 -8.63 8.84
CA THR A 32 4.77 -7.39 8.23
C THR A 32 3.98 -7.00 6.97
N VAL A 33 2.98 -6.13 7.14
CA VAL A 33 2.32 -5.41 6.03
C VAL A 33 3.37 -4.73 5.14
N GLU A 34 4.39 -4.15 5.78
CA GLU A 34 5.51 -3.47 5.13
C GLU A 34 6.28 -4.39 4.17
N ASP A 35 6.61 -5.62 4.55
CA ASP A 35 7.35 -6.54 3.66
C ASP A 35 6.53 -6.96 2.45
N HIS A 36 5.21 -7.12 2.61
CA HIS A 36 4.32 -7.46 1.50
C HIS A 36 4.18 -6.29 0.53
N ILE A 37 3.98 -5.08 1.05
CA ILE A 37 3.96 -3.86 0.24
C ILE A 37 5.31 -3.72 -0.47
N LEU A 38 6.43 -3.85 0.25
CA LEU A 38 7.77 -3.76 -0.29
C LEU A 38 7.99 -4.77 -1.42
N ALA A 39 7.69 -6.04 -1.20
CA ALA A 39 7.85 -7.08 -2.22
C ALA A 39 7.03 -6.79 -3.48
N HIS A 40 5.83 -6.22 -3.32
CA HIS A 40 4.94 -5.86 -4.42
C HIS A 40 5.42 -4.64 -5.20
N ILE A 41 5.90 -3.59 -4.52
CA ILE A 41 6.31 -2.34 -5.17
C ILE A 41 7.76 -2.35 -5.67
N ARG A 42 8.62 -3.23 -5.13
CA ARG A 42 10.06 -3.30 -5.45
C ARG A 42 10.38 -3.38 -6.94
N PRO A 43 9.63 -4.11 -7.79
CA PRO A 43 9.89 -4.13 -9.24
C PRO A 43 9.71 -2.78 -9.95
N TYR A 44 8.91 -1.87 -9.36
CA TYR A 44 8.61 -0.55 -9.92
C TYR A 44 9.55 0.55 -9.40
N LEU A 45 10.39 0.22 -8.42
CA LEU A 45 11.33 1.14 -7.82
C LEU A 45 12.70 1.01 -8.46
N VAL A 46 13.29 2.15 -8.81
CA VAL A 46 14.66 2.22 -9.37
C VAL A 46 15.71 2.14 -8.24
N GLU A 47 15.33 2.47 -7.01
CA GLU A 47 16.24 2.61 -5.87
C GLU A 47 16.02 1.48 -4.86
N THR A 48 17.09 0.77 -4.49
CA THR A 48 17.08 -0.31 -3.48
C THR A 48 17.40 0.20 -2.07
N ALA A 49 17.13 1.48 -1.82
CA ALA A 49 17.36 2.09 -0.52
C ALA A 49 16.40 1.49 0.54
N PRO A 50 16.80 1.47 1.82
CA PRO A 50 15.91 1.09 2.89
C PRO A 50 14.72 2.05 2.92
N LEU A 51 13.53 1.52 2.64
CA LEU A 51 12.29 2.28 2.66
C LEU A 51 11.76 2.39 4.08
N ILE A 52 11.26 3.57 4.40
CA ILE A 52 10.44 3.81 5.59
C ILE A 52 8.99 3.71 5.13
N PHE A 53 8.24 2.87 5.83
CA PHE A 53 6.82 2.68 5.57
C PHE A 53 6.02 3.37 6.67
N ASP A 54 5.15 4.27 6.25
CA ASP A 54 4.05 4.76 7.07
C ASP A 54 2.81 3.99 6.65
N ALA A 55 2.80 2.69 6.98
CA ALA A 55 1.81 1.73 6.54
C ALA A 55 1.24 1.01 7.76
N HIS A 56 0.02 1.34 8.14
CA HIS A 56 -0.71 0.61 9.17
C HIS A 56 -1.98 0.04 8.54
N PRO A 57 -2.40 -1.19 8.89
CA PRO A 57 -3.66 -1.71 8.40
C PRO A 57 -4.80 -0.73 8.69
N ASP A 58 -4.82 -0.15 9.90
CA ASP A 58 -5.88 0.75 10.37
C ASP A 58 -5.79 2.20 9.89
N VAL A 59 -4.78 2.55 9.07
CA VAL A 59 -4.79 3.85 8.37
C VAL A 59 -5.36 3.67 6.98
N ARG A 60 -6.19 4.62 6.54
CA ARG A 60 -6.79 4.62 5.20
C ARG A 60 -5.78 4.95 4.11
N GLU A 61 -4.69 5.61 4.45
CA GLU A 61 -3.66 6.06 3.53
C GLU A 61 -2.29 5.70 4.11
N GLY A 62 -1.37 5.31 3.25
CA GLY A 62 0.00 5.04 3.65
C GLY A 62 0.99 5.40 2.56
N ARG A 63 2.25 5.59 2.97
CA ARG A 63 3.33 6.01 2.08
C ARG A 63 4.62 5.24 2.35
N ALA A 64 5.36 4.97 1.29
CA ALA A 64 6.74 4.48 1.37
C ALA A 64 7.69 5.58 0.90
N TYR A 65 8.70 5.91 1.70
CA TYR A 65 9.60 7.02 1.42
C TYR A 65 11.02 6.76 1.92
N ILE A 66 11.97 7.56 1.43
CA ILE A 66 13.37 7.55 1.89
C ILE A 66 13.76 8.95 2.36
N HIS A 67 14.72 9.03 3.28
CA HIS A 67 15.37 10.30 3.62
C HIS A 67 16.58 10.50 2.71
N LYS A 68 16.57 11.58 1.93
CA LYS A 68 17.68 11.94 1.04
C LYS A 68 18.01 13.42 1.23
N GLY A 69 19.22 13.71 1.71
CA GLY A 69 19.66 15.10 1.90
C GLY A 69 18.87 15.91 2.93
N GLY A 70 18.15 15.25 3.85
CA GLY A 70 17.28 15.92 4.84
C GLY A 70 15.83 16.09 4.39
N GLU A 71 15.47 15.63 3.19
CA GLU A 71 14.11 15.68 2.65
C GLU A 71 13.50 14.27 2.57
N GLU A 72 12.17 14.18 2.76
CA GLU A 72 11.40 12.97 2.54
C GLU A 72 11.06 12.83 1.05
N LEU A 73 11.64 11.82 0.39
CA LEU A 73 11.28 11.50 -0.99
C LEU A 73 10.27 10.34 -1.00
N VAL A 74 9.01 10.65 -1.31
CA VAL A 74 7.93 9.67 -1.37
C VAL A 74 8.04 8.83 -2.63
N LEU A 75 8.32 7.54 -2.45
CA LEU A 75 8.46 6.57 -3.53
C LEU A 75 7.18 5.78 -3.79
N ALA A 76 6.30 5.62 -2.81
CA ALA A 76 4.99 5.03 -3.05
C ALA A 76 3.90 5.69 -2.20
N GLU A 77 2.71 5.79 -2.76
CA GLU A 77 1.50 6.28 -2.10
C GLU A 77 0.38 5.29 -2.38
N PHE A 78 -0.32 4.88 -1.32
CA PHE A 78 -1.40 3.91 -1.43
C PHE A 78 -2.52 4.19 -0.43
N THR A 79 -3.67 3.60 -0.72
CA THR A 79 -4.86 3.63 0.10
C THR A 79 -5.23 2.22 0.52
N VAL A 80 -5.78 2.07 1.71
CA VAL A 80 -6.21 0.79 2.28
C VAL A 80 -7.73 0.77 2.29
N HIS A 81 -8.31 -0.17 1.57
CA HIS A 81 -9.75 -0.36 1.46
C HIS A 81 -10.17 -1.67 2.13
N LEU A 82 -11.27 -1.63 2.89
CA LEU A 82 -11.98 -2.84 3.26
C LEU A 82 -12.98 -3.21 2.15
N PRO A 83 -13.13 -4.50 1.80
CA PRO A 83 -14.04 -4.93 0.74
C PRO A 83 -15.51 -4.58 1.05
N ASP A 84 -15.89 -4.49 2.33
CA ASP A 84 -17.22 -4.05 2.77
C ASP A 84 -17.46 -2.52 2.67
N GLU A 85 -16.43 -1.69 2.52
CA GLU A 85 -16.61 -0.23 2.43
C GLU A 85 -17.15 0.23 1.05
N ASP A 86 -16.97 -0.57 0.00
CA ASP A 86 -17.48 -0.29 -1.36
C ASP A 86 -19.00 -0.59 -1.50
N GLU A 87 -19.65 -1.30 -0.56
CA GLU A 87 -21.09 -1.63 -0.65
C GLU A 87 -22.03 -0.57 -0.03
N SER A 88 -21.49 0.49 0.60
CA SER A 88 -22.32 1.50 1.29
C SER A 88 -22.70 2.75 0.47
N GLU A 89 -22.18 2.92 -0.75
CA GLU A 89 -22.58 4.03 -1.66
C GLU A 89 -23.63 3.63 -2.72
N GLY A 90 -24.39 2.55 -2.46
CA GLY A 90 -25.41 2.01 -3.37
C GLY A 90 -26.83 2.03 -2.82
N ASN A 91 -27.25 3.05 -2.05
CA ASN A 91 -28.67 3.20 -1.73
C ASN A 91 -29.07 4.69 -1.70
N ARG A 92 -29.40 5.22 -2.87
CA ARG A 92 -30.11 6.49 -3.03
C ARG A 92 -31.32 6.31 -3.92
#